data_AF-A0A3N4ZWC8-F1
#
_entry.id   AF-A0A3N4ZWC8-F1
#
_cell.length_a   1.000
_cell.length_b   1.000
_cell.length_c   1.000
_cell.angle_alpha   90.00
_cell.angle_beta   90.00
_cell.angle_gamma   90.00
#
_symmetry.space_group_name_H-M   'P 1'
#
loop_
_entity.id
_entity.type
_entity.pdbx_description
1 polymer ?
#
loop_
_entity_poly.entity_id
_entity_poly.type
_entity_poly.pdbx_seq_one_letter_code
_entity_poly.pdbx_strand_id
1 'polypeptide(L)'
;MQARGEPSPLYEPAGGPWDEDPDSFTVGLPLEDTALALPADLLDTLRSWSLSGPPHDERGLTATQRLARHLGPSWAVRYWEERRRTVKWVCWGCDRLHWERDSHGAPPHPVDITVEGEFKYGPLRSDGFGDFFPDDPAAALDLSDGLVADLYTWAKGIDDTLNLELRDREDGKNDAEWERLFREGSALAQRLAHELGPSRTVTYKGLANGGLAAITSVSRRGGRQV
;
A
#
# COMPACT_ATOMS: atom_id res chain seq x y z
N MET A 1 6.09 -19.71 -1.34
CA MET A 1 4.97 -20.24 -0.56
C MET A 1 4.41 -21.51 -1.19
N GLN A 2 4.31 -22.56 -0.39
CA GLN A 2 3.68 -23.82 -0.78
C GLN A 2 3.10 -24.49 0.48
N ALA A 3 1.85 -24.94 0.45
CA ALA A 3 1.26 -25.64 1.58
C ALA A 3 1.59 -27.14 1.49
N ARG A 4 2.31 -27.69 2.47
CA ARG A 4 2.73 -29.10 2.48
C ARG A 4 2.10 -29.93 3.60
N GLY A 5 1.10 -29.40 4.30
CA GLY A 5 0.60 -29.99 5.54
C GLY A 5 1.50 -29.69 6.75
N GLU A 6 2.39 -28.71 6.61
CA GLU A 6 3.37 -28.30 7.64
C GLU A 6 2.88 -27.05 8.39
N PRO A 7 3.44 -26.73 9.57
CA PRO A 7 3.04 -25.54 10.34
C PRO A 7 3.24 -24.20 9.60
N SER A 8 4.18 -24.14 8.66
CA SER A 8 4.44 -22.96 7.84
C SER A 8 4.43 -23.29 6.35
N PRO A 9 3.77 -22.46 5.52
CA PRO A 9 3.87 -22.54 4.06
C PRO A 9 5.03 -21.70 3.49
N LEU A 10 5.86 -21.07 4.34
CA LEU A 10 6.93 -20.17 3.94
C LEU A 10 8.25 -20.91 3.76
N TYR A 11 8.98 -20.56 2.72
CA TYR A 11 10.29 -21.13 2.42
C TYR A 11 11.21 -20.03 1.89
N GLU A 12 12.47 -20.10 2.28
CA GLU A 12 13.58 -19.41 1.63
C GLU A 12 14.17 -20.29 0.53
N PRO A 13 14.73 -19.67 -0.53
CA PRO A 13 15.58 -20.39 -1.48
C PRO A 13 16.77 -21.03 -0.75
N ALA A 14 17.17 -22.24 -1.14
CA ALA A 14 18.30 -22.96 -0.52
C ALA A 14 19.67 -22.30 -0.73
N GLY A 15 19.78 -21.28 -1.60
CA GLY A 15 21.03 -20.60 -1.88
C GLY A 15 20.92 -19.08 -1.86
N GLY A 16 22.08 -18.43 -1.97
CA GLY A 16 22.21 -16.98 -2.00
C GLY A 16 21.47 -16.35 -3.19
N PRO A 17 21.58 -15.03 -3.39
CA PRO A 17 20.80 -14.26 -4.37
C PRO A 17 20.90 -14.70 -5.84
N TRP A 18 21.79 -15.66 -6.15
CA TRP A 18 22.18 -16.11 -7.49
C TRP A 18 21.87 -17.59 -7.75
N ASP A 19 21.15 -18.27 -6.84
CA ASP A 19 20.87 -19.69 -7.00
C ASP A 19 19.91 -19.96 -8.18
N GLU A 20 20.23 -20.99 -8.97
CA GLU A 20 19.60 -21.25 -10.27
C GLU A 20 18.26 -22.00 -10.18
N ASP A 21 17.95 -22.60 -9.01
CA ASP A 21 16.66 -23.26 -8.74
C ASP A 21 15.87 -22.53 -7.64
N PRO A 22 15.31 -21.35 -7.95
CA PRO A 22 14.51 -20.58 -7.00
C PRO A 22 13.09 -21.17 -6.81
N ASP A 23 12.82 -22.34 -7.39
CA ASP A 23 11.61 -23.15 -7.17
C ASP A 23 11.84 -24.23 -6.09
N SER A 24 13.06 -24.33 -5.56
CA SER A 24 13.43 -25.23 -4.49
C SER A 24 12.89 -24.72 -3.13
N PHE A 25 11.60 -24.99 -2.85
CA PHE A 25 10.99 -24.79 -1.52
C PHE A 25 11.64 -25.75 -0.50
N THR A 26 12.80 -25.37 0.02
CA THR A 26 13.76 -26.27 0.69
C THR A 26 14.03 -25.86 2.12
N VAL A 27 14.22 -24.57 2.39
CA VAL A 27 14.46 -24.05 3.74
C VAL A 27 13.17 -23.49 4.30
N GLY A 28 12.53 -24.20 5.22
CA GLY A 28 11.29 -23.75 5.84
C GLY A 28 11.51 -22.52 6.73
N LEU A 29 10.67 -21.49 6.57
CA LEU A 29 10.66 -20.30 7.42
C LEU A 29 9.53 -20.38 8.45
N PRO A 30 9.78 -20.09 9.74
CA PRO A 30 8.72 -20.02 10.74
C PRO A 30 7.81 -18.81 10.49
N LEU A 31 6.50 -18.97 10.74
CA LEU A 31 5.54 -17.86 10.62
C LEU A 31 5.73 -16.81 11.73
N GLU A 32 6.34 -17.21 12.83
CA GLU A 32 6.62 -16.39 14.01
C GLU A 32 7.93 -15.59 13.88
N ASP A 33 8.58 -15.60 12.71
CA ASP A 33 9.76 -14.79 12.47
C ASP A 33 9.43 -13.30 12.66
N THR A 34 10.15 -12.69 13.60
CA THR A 34 10.00 -11.26 13.93
C THR A 34 10.26 -10.34 12.75
N ALA A 35 11.06 -10.76 11.75
CA ALA A 35 11.31 -10.00 10.54
C ALA A 35 10.07 -9.85 9.64
N LEU A 36 9.13 -10.80 9.73
CA LEU A 36 7.88 -10.76 8.96
C LEU A 36 6.81 -9.87 9.61
N ALA A 37 6.88 -9.70 10.94
CA ALA A 37 5.96 -8.90 11.74
C ALA A 37 4.48 -9.10 11.36
N LEU A 38 4.07 -10.36 11.15
CA LEU A 38 2.74 -10.70 10.65
C LEU A 38 1.65 -10.38 11.70
N PRO A 39 0.51 -9.82 11.29
CA PRO A 39 -0.64 -9.68 12.17
C PRO A 39 -1.25 -11.06 12.46
N ALA A 40 -1.84 -11.23 13.66
CA ALA A 40 -2.29 -12.52 14.16
C ALA A 40 -3.29 -13.22 13.23
N ASP A 41 -4.19 -12.47 12.61
CA ASP A 41 -5.20 -12.99 11.69
C ASP A 41 -4.58 -13.55 10.39
N LEU A 42 -3.52 -12.91 9.88
CA LEU A 42 -2.78 -13.41 8.71
C LEU A 42 -1.97 -14.66 9.09
N LEU A 43 -1.36 -14.67 10.26
CA LEU A 43 -0.64 -15.80 10.84
C LEU A 43 -1.55 -17.05 10.91
N ASP A 44 -2.74 -16.90 11.48
CA ASP A 44 -3.71 -17.99 11.60
C ASP A 44 -4.25 -18.45 10.25
N THR A 45 -4.50 -17.50 9.33
CA THR A 45 -4.91 -17.82 7.95
C THR A 45 -3.87 -18.68 7.24
N LEU A 46 -2.59 -18.29 7.32
CA LEU A 46 -1.48 -18.99 6.70
C LEU A 46 -1.27 -20.39 7.30
N ARG A 47 -1.31 -20.49 8.63
CA ARG A 47 -1.18 -21.77 9.33
C ARG A 47 -2.34 -22.71 8.99
N SER A 48 -3.58 -22.22 9.05
CA SER A 48 -4.78 -23.01 8.72
C SER A 48 -4.74 -23.49 7.28
N TRP A 49 -4.32 -22.65 6.34
CA TRP A 49 -4.19 -23.03 4.93
C TRP A 49 -3.10 -24.09 4.75
N SER A 50 -1.92 -23.90 5.35
CA SER A 50 -0.81 -24.85 5.24
C SER A 50 -1.18 -26.25 5.75
N LEU A 51 -1.88 -26.31 6.89
CA LEU A 51 -2.32 -27.57 7.51
C LEU A 51 -3.48 -28.25 6.78
N SER A 52 -4.22 -27.54 5.94
CA SER A 52 -5.32 -28.14 5.15
C SER A 52 -4.82 -29.11 4.08
N GLY A 53 -3.53 -29.05 3.73
CA GLY A 53 -2.90 -29.91 2.74
C GLY A 53 -3.37 -29.64 1.30
N PRO A 54 -2.82 -30.34 0.31
CA PRO A 54 -3.28 -30.28 -1.08
C PRO A 54 -4.67 -30.91 -1.26
N PRO A 55 -5.47 -30.49 -2.28
CA PRO A 55 -5.15 -29.51 -3.31
C PRO A 55 -5.43 -28.07 -2.87
N HIS A 56 -4.56 -27.14 -3.30
CA HIS A 56 -4.70 -25.73 -2.93
C HIS A 56 -5.85 -25.05 -3.72
N ASP A 57 -6.71 -24.37 -2.97
CA ASP A 57 -7.87 -23.63 -3.48
C ASP A 57 -7.59 -22.11 -3.50
N GLU A 58 -8.60 -21.32 -3.83
CA GLU A 58 -8.51 -19.85 -3.88
C GLU A 58 -8.01 -19.23 -2.57
N ARG A 59 -8.19 -19.92 -1.43
CA ARG A 59 -7.74 -19.43 -0.12
C ARG A 59 -6.22 -19.30 -0.04
N GLY A 60 -5.48 -20.20 -0.69
CA GLY A 60 -4.02 -20.15 -0.72
C GLY A 60 -3.49 -18.96 -1.50
N LEU A 61 -4.13 -18.66 -2.63
CA LEU A 61 -3.80 -17.46 -3.41
C LEU A 61 -4.13 -16.20 -2.62
N THR A 62 -5.33 -16.11 -2.04
CA THR A 62 -5.73 -14.96 -1.22
C THR A 62 -4.80 -14.75 -0.02
N ALA A 63 -4.42 -15.82 0.69
CA ALA A 63 -3.48 -15.71 1.81
C ALA A 63 -2.09 -15.24 1.35
N THR A 64 -1.63 -15.70 0.18
CA THR A 64 -0.36 -15.29 -0.40
C THR A 64 -0.36 -13.84 -0.86
N GLN A 65 -1.45 -13.37 -1.47
CA GLN A 65 -1.65 -11.96 -1.86
C GLN A 65 -1.60 -11.05 -0.64
N ARG A 66 -2.35 -11.40 0.42
CA ARG A 66 -2.33 -10.67 1.70
C ARG A 66 -0.93 -10.60 2.31
N LEU A 67 -0.17 -11.70 2.24
CA LEU A 67 1.22 -11.71 2.70
C LEU A 67 2.10 -10.78 1.88
N ALA A 68 2.05 -10.87 0.54
CA ALA A 68 2.85 -10.02 -0.34
C ALA A 68 2.59 -8.53 -0.08
N ARG A 69 1.32 -8.15 0.09
CA ARG A 69 0.91 -6.77 0.41
C ARG A 69 1.41 -6.29 1.77
N HIS A 70 1.33 -7.16 2.79
CA HIS A 70 1.81 -6.85 4.14
C HIS A 70 3.33 -6.64 4.17
N LEU A 71 4.08 -7.52 3.51
CA LEU A 71 5.53 -7.45 3.46
C LEU A 71 6.04 -6.30 2.57
N GLY A 72 5.25 -5.91 1.56
CA GLY A 72 5.55 -4.78 0.70
C GLY A 72 6.77 -5.00 -0.21
N PRO A 73 7.36 -3.91 -0.75
CA PRO A 73 8.38 -3.99 -1.79
C PRO A 73 9.73 -4.58 -1.34
N SER A 74 9.99 -4.64 -0.03
CA SER A 74 11.24 -5.19 0.51
C SER A 74 11.32 -6.71 0.45
N TRP A 75 10.21 -7.38 0.14
CA TRP A 75 10.12 -8.83 0.06
C TRP A 75 9.62 -9.28 -1.32
N ALA A 76 10.13 -10.41 -1.77
CA ALA A 76 9.74 -10.99 -3.05
C ALA A 76 8.98 -12.30 -2.78
N VAL A 77 7.66 -12.28 -2.97
CA VAL A 77 6.79 -13.42 -2.64
C VAL A 77 6.46 -14.23 -3.88
N ARG A 78 6.61 -15.55 -3.77
CA ARG A 78 6.27 -16.51 -4.83
C ARG A 78 5.21 -17.50 -4.36
N TYR A 79 4.33 -17.90 -5.28
CA TYR A 79 3.25 -18.85 -5.05
C TYR A 79 3.41 -20.09 -5.95
N TRP A 80 3.29 -21.28 -5.36
CA TRP A 80 3.17 -22.54 -6.10
C TRP A 80 1.72 -22.78 -6.55
N GLU A 81 1.49 -22.70 -7.87
CA GLU A 81 0.18 -22.98 -8.47
C GLU A 81 0.04 -24.47 -8.82
N GLU A 82 -0.56 -25.26 -7.91
CA GLU A 82 -0.68 -26.73 -8.07
C GLU A 82 -1.32 -27.17 -9.39
N ARG A 83 -2.37 -26.47 -9.85
CA ARG A 83 -3.08 -26.82 -11.09
C ARG A 83 -2.18 -26.79 -12.32
N ARG A 84 -1.19 -25.89 -12.34
CA ARG A 84 -0.27 -25.69 -13.47
C ARG A 84 1.13 -26.22 -13.19
N ARG A 85 1.43 -26.59 -11.94
CA ARG A 85 2.76 -26.98 -11.47
C ARG A 85 3.82 -25.93 -11.82
N THR A 86 3.47 -24.67 -11.60
CA THR A 86 4.34 -23.52 -11.88
C THR A 86 4.46 -22.64 -10.66
N VAL A 87 5.63 -22.04 -10.48
CA VAL A 87 5.82 -20.93 -9.54
C VAL A 87 5.55 -19.61 -10.23
N LYS A 88 4.86 -18.70 -9.55
CA LYS A 88 4.64 -17.32 -10.01
C LYS A 88 4.97 -16.32 -8.93
N TRP A 89 5.42 -15.13 -9.35
CA TRP A 89 5.58 -13.99 -8.47
C TRP A 89 4.23 -13.40 -8.12
N VAL A 90 4.06 -12.99 -6.86
CA VAL A 90 2.84 -12.30 -6.42
C VAL A 90 3.21 -10.84 -6.22
N CYS A 91 2.55 -9.95 -6.98
CA CYS A 91 2.78 -8.52 -6.82
C CYS A 91 2.21 -8.03 -5.50
N TRP A 92 3.00 -7.27 -4.74
CA TRP A 92 2.59 -6.68 -3.46
C TRP A 92 1.57 -5.54 -3.61
N GLY A 93 1.50 -4.90 -4.78
CA GLY A 93 0.57 -3.80 -5.03
C GLY A 93 -0.74 -4.26 -5.64
N CYS A 94 -0.69 -4.95 -6.80
CA CYS A 94 -1.90 -5.27 -7.57
C CYS A 94 -2.47 -6.68 -7.36
N ASP A 95 -1.89 -7.45 -6.42
CA ASP A 95 -2.24 -8.84 -6.08
C ASP A 95 -2.18 -9.85 -7.24
N ARG A 96 -1.71 -9.45 -8.42
CA ARG A 96 -1.66 -10.32 -9.59
C ARG A 96 -0.45 -11.25 -9.54
N LEU A 97 -0.61 -12.39 -10.20
CA LEU A 97 0.47 -13.33 -10.46
C LEU A 97 1.24 -12.92 -11.72
N HIS A 98 2.56 -12.87 -11.61
CA HIS A 98 3.47 -12.48 -12.68
C HIS A 98 4.53 -13.56 -12.95
N TRP A 99 5.02 -13.58 -14.18
CA TRP A 99 6.13 -14.45 -14.58
C TRP A 99 7.49 -13.89 -14.15
N GLU A 100 7.59 -12.57 -14.07
CA GLU A 100 8.81 -11.86 -13.70
C GLU A 100 8.58 -11.05 -12.42
N ARG A 101 9.62 -10.87 -11.61
CA ARG A 101 9.54 -10.12 -10.35
C ARG A 101 9.12 -8.67 -10.58
N ASP A 102 9.74 -8.02 -11.56
CA ASP A 102 9.65 -6.58 -11.78
C ASP A 102 8.75 -6.27 -13.00
N SER A 103 7.65 -7.01 -13.18
CA SER A 103 6.71 -6.84 -14.31
C SER A 103 6.11 -5.43 -14.44
N HIS A 104 6.26 -4.58 -13.42
CA HIS A 104 5.74 -3.22 -13.36
C HIS A 104 6.86 -2.15 -13.24
N GLY A 105 8.14 -2.50 -13.38
CA GLY A 105 9.28 -1.58 -13.16
C GLY A 105 9.68 -1.41 -11.69
N ALA A 106 10.59 -0.47 -11.39
CA ALA A 106 11.15 -0.26 -10.04
C ALA A 106 11.28 1.23 -9.65
N PRO A 107 10.57 1.73 -8.61
CA PRO A 107 9.53 1.04 -7.84
C PRO A 107 8.20 0.99 -8.63
N PRO A 108 7.46 -0.14 -8.59
CA PRO A 108 6.27 -0.32 -9.42
C PRO A 108 5.02 0.40 -8.88
N HIS A 109 4.99 0.69 -7.58
CA HIS A 109 3.86 1.30 -6.88
C HIS A 109 4.38 2.30 -5.84
N PRO A 110 3.60 3.34 -5.50
CA PRO A 110 4.03 4.35 -4.56
C PRO A 110 4.20 3.77 -3.15
N VAL A 111 5.34 4.09 -2.52
CA VAL A 111 5.71 3.67 -1.16
C VAL A 111 5.60 4.83 -0.19
N ASP A 112 6.12 6.00 -0.59
CA ASP A 112 6.06 7.24 0.17
C ASP A 112 5.04 8.17 -0.46
N ILE A 113 3.84 8.16 0.09
CA ILE A 113 2.68 8.88 -0.42
C ILE A 113 2.54 10.20 0.32
N THR A 114 2.38 11.28 -0.42
CA THR A 114 2.06 12.59 0.08
C THR A 114 0.60 12.89 -0.19
N VAL A 115 -0.15 13.29 0.84
CA VAL A 115 -1.48 13.90 0.71
C VAL A 115 -1.29 15.40 0.67
N GLU A 116 -1.64 16.01 -0.46
CA GLU A 116 -1.41 17.43 -0.73
C GLU A 116 -2.54 17.98 -1.60
N GLY A 117 -3.09 19.12 -1.19
CA GLY A 117 -4.10 19.84 -1.93
C GLY A 117 -3.42 20.64 -3.02
N GLU A 118 -3.70 20.31 -4.27
CA GLU A 118 -3.17 21.03 -5.42
C GLU A 118 -4.26 21.25 -6.47
N PHE A 119 -4.29 22.46 -7.03
CA PHE A 119 -5.26 22.86 -8.04
C PHE A 119 -5.16 22.00 -9.29
N LYS A 120 -6.26 21.32 -9.65
CA LYS A 120 -6.37 20.42 -10.83
C LYS A 120 -5.51 19.15 -10.82
N TYR A 121 -4.83 18.82 -9.73
CA TYR A 121 -4.06 17.57 -9.62
C TYR A 121 -4.74 16.56 -8.69
N GLY A 122 -4.31 15.30 -8.77
CA GLY A 122 -4.77 14.26 -7.86
C GLY A 122 -4.36 14.57 -6.42
N PRO A 123 -5.14 14.16 -5.40
CA PRO A 123 -4.86 14.47 -4.00
C PRO A 123 -3.63 13.75 -3.43
N LEU A 124 -3.05 12.81 -4.21
CA LEU A 124 -1.94 11.97 -3.80
C LEU A 124 -0.75 12.16 -4.73
N ARG A 125 0.45 12.20 -4.15
CA ARG A 125 1.74 12.34 -4.84
C ARG A 125 2.75 11.34 -4.31
N SER A 126 3.61 10.81 -5.16
CA SER A 126 4.76 10.02 -4.74
C SER A 126 5.95 10.28 -5.66
N ASP A 127 7.13 10.41 -5.09
CA ASP A 127 8.36 10.62 -5.86
C ASP A 127 8.59 9.42 -6.80
N GLY A 128 8.93 9.70 -8.06
CA GLY A 128 9.08 8.69 -9.11
C GLY A 128 7.78 8.12 -9.68
N PHE A 129 6.63 8.38 -9.06
CA PHE A 129 5.29 7.98 -9.54
C PHE A 129 4.49 9.16 -10.10
N GLY A 130 4.66 10.35 -9.53
CA GLY A 130 3.93 11.56 -9.88
C GLY A 130 2.66 11.74 -9.06
N ASP A 131 1.72 12.53 -9.59
CA ASP A 131 0.42 12.80 -8.99
C ASP A 131 -0.61 11.81 -9.51
N PHE A 132 -1.46 11.31 -8.61
CA PHE A 132 -2.41 10.25 -8.95
C PHE A 132 -3.68 10.33 -8.11
N PHE A 133 -4.68 9.61 -8.60
CA PHE A 133 -5.99 9.52 -7.96
C PHE A 133 -6.04 8.37 -6.95
N PRO A 134 -6.87 8.46 -5.90
CA PRO A 134 -6.97 7.42 -4.87
C PRO A 134 -7.40 6.04 -5.39
N ASP A 135 -8.04 5.99 -6.56
CA ASP A 135 -8.48 4.79 -7.27
C ASP A 135 -7.61 4.43 -8.49
N ASP A 136 -6.45 5.07 -8.67
CA ASP A 136 -5.55 4.76 -9.77
C ASP A 136 -5.08 3.29 -9.69
N PRO A 137 -5.43 2.45 -10.69
CA PRO A 137 -5.08 1.05 -10.67
C PRO A 137 -3.57 0.80 -10.74
N ALA A 138 -2.78 1.75 -11.25
CA ALA A 138 -1.32 1.66 -11.24
C ALA A 138 -0.73 1.89 -9.84
N ALA A 139 -1.40 2.70 -9.00
CA ALA A 139 -0.97 2.93 -7.62
C ALA A 139 -1.31 1.73 -6.71
N ALA A 140 -2.36 0.99 -7.06
CA ALA A 140 -2.76 -0.27 -6.42
C ALA A 140 -2.88 -0.13 -4.89
N LEU A 141 -3.66 0.88 -4.47
CA LEU A 141 -3.83 1.22 -3.06
C LEU A 141 -4.86 0.35 -2.32
N ASP A 142 -5.84 -0.22 -3.05
CA ASP A 142 -6.93 -1.04 -2.50
C ASP A 142 -7.66 -0.34 -1.34
N LEU A 143 -7.97 0.95 -1.51
CA LEU A 143 -8.66 1.78 -0.52
C LEU A 143 -10.15 1.47 -0.49
N SER A 144 -10.77 1.68 0.66
CA SER A 144 -12.23 1.63 0.78
C SER A 144 -12.92 2.70 -0.08
N ASP A 145 -14.06 2.36 -0.69
CA ASP A 145 -14.87 3.29 -1.50
C ASP A 145 -15.18 4.60 -0.74
N GLY A 146 -15.40 4.50 0.58
CA GLY A 146 -15.62 5.65 1.44
C GLY A 146 -14.41 6.57 1.52
N LEU A 147 -13.21 6.03 1.72
CA LEU A 147 -11.99 6.83 1.76
C LEU A 147 -11.67 7.45 0.38
N VAL A 148 -11.91 6.71 -0.70
CA VAL A 148 -11.79 7.23 -2.07
C VAL A 148 -12.71 8.43 -2.28
N ALA A 149 -13.99 8.29 -1.94
CA ALA A 149 -14.98 9.37 -2.07
C ALA A 149 -14.64 10.60 -1.20
N ASP A 150 -14.16 10.38 0.02
CA ASP A 150 -13.78 11.47 0.92
C ASP A 150 -12.56 12.23 0.39
N LEU A 151 -11.54 11.52 -0.15
CA LEU A 151 -10.37 12.15 -0.77
C LEU A 151 -10.74 13.01 -1.99
N TYR A 152 -11.67 12.53 -2.82
CA TYR A 152 -12.21 13.31 -3.94
C TYR A 152 -12.98 14.55 -3.47
N THR A 153 -13.82 14.39 -2.45
CA THR A 153 -14.60 15.50 -1.88
C THR A 153 -13.68 16.58 -1.32
N TRP A 154 -12.65 16.18 -0.58
CA TRP A 154 -11.64 17.08 -0.05
C TRP A 154 -10.87 17.81 -1.16
N ALA A 155 -10.36 17.08 -2.16
CA ALA A 155 -9.63 17.67 -3.29
C ALA A 155 -10.47 18.71 -4.04
N LYS A 156 -11.75 18.42 -4.24
CA LYS A 156 -12.70 19.38 -4.82
C LYS A 156 -12.89 20.62 -3.93
N GLY A 157 -12.99 20.45 -2.62
CA GLY A 157 -13.10 21.56 -1.67
C GLY A 157 -11.89 22.51 -1.73
N ILE A 158 -10.68 21.96 -1.90
CA ILE A 158 -9.46 22.75 -2.14
C ILE A 158 -9.59 23.58 -3.44
N ASP A 159 -10.00 22.94 -4.54
CA ASP A 159 -10.16 23.60 -5.85
C ASP A 159 -11.21 24.72 -5.80
N ASP A 160 -12.38 24.44 -5.22
CA ASP A 160 -13.48 25.39 -5.08
C ASP A 160 -13.07 26.59 -4.21
N THR A 161 -12.38 26.35 -3.09
CA THR A 161 -11.94 27.42 -2.16
C THR A 161 -10.87 28.31 -2.79
N LEU A 162 -9.89 27.72 -3.49
CA LEU A 162 -8.87 28.47 -4.21
C LEU A 162 -9.48 29.35 -5.32
N ASN A 163 -10.45 28.82 -6.07
CA ASN A 163 -11.18 29.59 -7.08
C ASN A 163 -11.95 30.78 -6.46
N LEU A 164 -12.53 30.61 -5.26
CA LEU A 164 -13.18 31.71 -4.52
C LEU A 164 -12.18 32.77 -4.10
N GLU A 165 -11.02 32.42 -3.58
CA GLU A 165 -9.99 33.39 -3.21
C GLU A 165 -9.50 34.20 -4.42
N LEU A 166 -9.23 33.53 -5.54
CA LEU A 166 -8.79 34.19 -6.77
C LEU A 166 -9.85 35.16 -7.32
N ARG A 167 -11.13 34.84 -7.14
CA ARG A 167 -12.27 35.65 -7.56
C ARG A 167 -12.50 36.85 -6.65
N ASP A 168 -12.55 36.61 -5.35
CA ASP A 168 -12.97 37.60 -4.36
C ASP A 168 -11.83 38.56 -3.99
N ARG A 169 -10.57 38.08 -4.03
CA ARG A 169 -9.35 38.84 -3.74
C ARG A 169 -9.44 39.62 -2.42
N GLU A 170 -10.11 39.02 -1.45
CA GLU A 170 -10.31 39.56 -0.11
C GLU A 170 -9.55 38.67 0.87
N ASP A 171 -8.46 39.19 1.40
CA ASP A 171 -7.61 38.46 2.35
C ASP A 171 -8.42 38.07 3.59
N GLY A 172 -8.27 36.83 4.03
CA GLY A 172 -8.88 36.33 5.26
C GLY A 172 -10.34 35.88 5.14
N LYS A 173 -10.99 36.14 3.99
CA LYS A 173 -12.42 35.84 3.81
C LYS A 173 -12.74 34.34 3.94
N ASN A 174 -11.83 33.50 3.47
CA ASN A 174 -12.01 32.04 3.40
C ASN A 174 -11.17 31.28 4.44
N ASP A 175 -10.56 31.96 5.42
CA ASP A 175 -9.66 31.33 6.40
C ASP A 175 -10.31 30.19 7.17
N ALA A 176 -11.56 30.36 7.60
CA ALA A 176 -12.29 29.32 8.32
C ALA A 176 -12.52 28.06 7.48
N GLU A 177 -12.69 28.23 6.17
CA GLU A 177 -12.85 27.11 5.23
C GLU A 177 -11.52 26.41 4.99
N TRP A 178 -10.42 27.16 4.85
CA TRP A 178 -9.08 26.58 4.80
C TRP A 178 -8.74 25.78 6.06
N GLU A 179 -9.00 26.33 7.25
CA GLU A 179 -8.81 25.61 8.52
C GLU A 179 -9.62 24.32 8.60
N ARG A 180 -10.83 24.31 8.04
CA ARG A 180 -11.67 23.10 7.94
C ARG A 180 -11.00 22.08 7.01
N LEU A 181 -10.61 22.48 5.80
CA LEU A 181 -9.99 21.62 4.80
C LEU A 181 -8.63 21.08 5.26
N PHE A 182 -7.87 21.83 6.05
CA PHE A 182 -6.61 21.35 6.61
C PHE A 182 -6.80 20.28 7.68
N ARG A 183 -7.78 20.46 8.58
CA ARG A 183 -8.13 19.43 9.55
C ARG A 183 -8.66 18.16 8.88
N GLU A 184 -9.47 18.33 7.84
CA GLU A 184 -9.98 17.21 7.04
C GLU A 184 -8.84 16.47 6.32
N GLY A 185 -7.95 17.19 5.62
CA GLY A 185 -6.80 16.60 4.95
C GLY A 185 -5.88 15.83 5.90
N SER A 186 -5.62 16.37 7.10
CA SER A 186 -4.84 15.67 8.13
C SER A 186 -5.54 14.39 8.62
N ALA A 187 -6.87 14.42 8.79
CA ALA A 187 -7.64 13.25 9.21
C ALA A 187 -7.67 12.17 8.10
N LEU A 188 -7.78 12.58 6.84
CA LEU A 188 -7.71 11.69 5.68
C LEU A 188 -6.34 11.05 5.55
N ALA A 189 -5.25 11.80 5.74
CA ALA A 189 -3.90 11.24 5.75
C ALA A 189 -3.72 10.18 6.86
N GLN A 190 -4.33 10.37 8.03
CA GLN A 190 -4.31 9.39 9.11
C GLN A 190 -5.08 8.11 8.74
N ARG A 191 -6.28 8.24 8.16
CA ARG A 191 -7.08 7.10 7.68
C ARG A 191 -6.37 6.35 6.56
N LEU A 192 -5.78 7.07 5.61
CA LEU A 192 -4.98 6.51 4.53
C LEU A 192 -3.79 5.70 5.09
N ALA A 193 -3.04 6.25 6.04
CA ALA A 193 -1.94 5.53 6.69
C ALA A 193 -2.39 4.26 7.44
N HIS A 194 -3.65 4.24 7.92
CA HIS A 194 -4.22 3.07 8.58
C HIS A 194 -4.61 1.98 7.58
N GLU A 195 -5.32 2.33 6.52
CA GLU A 195 -5.75 1.38 5.48
C GLU A 195 -4.55 0.81 4.70
N LEU A 196 -3.54 1.63 4.40
CA LEU A 196 -2.33 1.19 3.69
C LEU A 196 -1.38 0.34 4.55
N GLY A 197 -1.57 0.34 5.87
CA GLY A 197 -0.75 -0.45 6.78
C GLY A 197 0.72 -0.01 6.84
N PRO A 198 1.63 -0.89 7.29
CA PRO A 198 3.02 -0.53 7.57
C PRO A 198 3.93 -0.51 6.34
N SER A 199 3.49 -1.05 5.20
CA SER A 199 4.32 -1.15 3.99
C SER A 199 4.44 0.15 3.20
N ARG A 200 3.63 1.17 3.56
CA ARG A 200 3.64 2.50 2.95
C ARG A 200 3.75 3.59 4.01
N THR A 201 4.46 4.66 3.67
CA THR A 201 4.52 5.88 4.47
C THR A 201 3.55 6.89 3.88
N VAL A 202 2.77 7.57 4.72
CA VAL A 202 1.86 8.65 4.31
C VAL A 202 2.28 9.94 5.00
N THR A 203 2.50 11.00 4.23
CA THR A 203 2.85 12.33 4.73
C THR A 203 1.77 13.32 4.35
N TYR A 204 1.31 14.11 5.31
CA TYR A 204 0.44 15.25 5.03
C TYR A 204 1.27 16.53 4.87
N LYS A 205 1.12 17.24 3.73
CA LYS A 205 1.83 18.52 3.47
C LYS A 205 0.92 19.75 3.40
N GLY A 206 -0.40 19.60 3.44
CA GLY A 206 -1.31 20.73 3.30
C GLY A 206 -1.50 21.12 1.84
N LEU A 207 -1.16 22.37 1.47
CA LEU A 207 -1.25 22.90 0.10
C LEU A 207 0.12 22.87 -0.60
N ALA A 208 0.10 22.51 -1.88
CA ALA A 208 1.29 22.65 -2.73
C ALA A 208 1.76 24.11 -2.81
N ASN A 209 3.06 24.33 -2.67
CA ASN A 209 3.74 25.65 -2.72
C ASN A 209 3.53 26.59 -1.52
N GLY A 210 3.03 26.12 -0.38
CA GLY A 210 3.33 26.72 0.94
C GLY A 210 2.60 28.02 1.33
N GLY A 211 1.27 28.06 1.29
CA GLY A 211 0.46 29.07 2.02
C GLY A 211 -0.58 28.41 2.95
N LEU A 212 -0.99 28.97 4.11
CA LEU A 212 -0.50 30.09 4.92
C LEU A 212 0.26 29.52 6.14
N ALA A 213 1.58 29.77 6.18
CA ALA A 213 2.52 29.47 7.26
C ALA A 213 2.68 27.99 7.66
N ALA A 214 3.43 27.24 6.83
CA ALA A 214 4.17 26.03 7.18
C ALA A 214 3.43 25.06 8.11
N ILE A 215 2.44 24.36 7.56
CA ILE A 215 1.92 23.15 8.21
C ILE A 215 3.13 22.24 8.46
N THR A 216 3.42 21.96 9.73
CA THR A 216 4.39 20.94 10.13
C THR A 216 4.00 19.66 9.42
N SER A 217 4.80 19.26 8.44
CA SER A 217 4.60 18.00 7.72
C SER A 217 4.57 16.86 8.75
N VAL A 218 3.51 16.07 8.73
CA VAL A 218 3.39 14.91 9.61
C VAL A 218 3.45 13.66 8.76
N SER A 219 4.47 12.84 8.99
CA SER A 219 4.63 11.53 8.36
C SER A 219 4.10 10.43 9.29
N ARG A 220 3.46 9.42 8.70
CA ARG A 220 2.87 8.28 9.41
C ARG A 220 3.11 6.99 8.66
N ARG A 221 3.25 5.89 9.40
CA ARG A 221 3.35 4.51 8.86
C ARG A 221 2.49 3.58 9.71
N GLY A 222 1.53 2.86 9.11
CA GLY A 222 0.61 1.97 9.83
C GLY A 222 -0.13 2.64 11.01
N GLY A 223 -0.49 3.92 10.86
CA GLY A 223 -1.15 4.73 11.89
C GLY A 223 -0.24 5.38 12.95
N ARG A 224 1.06 5.05 13.01
CA ARG A 224 2.03 5.66 13.93
C ARG A 224 2.73 6.86 13.28
N GLN A 225 2.96 7.93 14.04
CA GLN A 225 3.78 9.06 13.59
C GLN A 225 5.26 8.66 13.55
N VAL A 226 5.97 9.06 12.48
CA VAL A 226 7.39 8.76 12.23
C VAL A 226 8.15 10.01 11.80
#